data_AF-A0A1V5UB15-F1
#
_entry.id   AF-A0A1V5UB15-F1
#
_cell.length_a   1.000
_cell.length_b   1.000
_cell.length_c   1.000
_cell.angle_alpha   90.00
_cell.angle_beta   90.00
_cell.angle_gamma   90.00
#
_symmetry.space_group_name_H-M   'P 1'
#
loop_
_entity.id
_entity.type
_entity.pdbx_description
1 polymer ?
#
loop_
_entity_poly.entity_id
_entity_poly.type
_entity_poly.pdbx_seq_one_letter_code
_entity_poly.pdbx_strand_id
1 'polypeptide(L)'
;MRFCAMSRIFFTVIMALMCVYHITASSAFAQGEAAANSKPARTAVKTQTGAGSQQPAAEAPVQVPKINFGITPTNNPEDISVALQIIILLTVLTLAPSILVMATSFTRIVIVLSFVRRALATQQLPSNQIIIGLSLILTFFVMTPTFAKINADSLQPYFNRDITQMEAISRTSETLRDFMLKQTQESDLSLFIKLARDKKFEKKSEVPFYIVMPAFILSEMKIAFEMGLIIFLPFLVIDMVVASVLMSMGMMMLPPAMISLPFKILIFVLADGWHLIIKSLVSSFA
;
A
#
# COMPACT_ATOMS: atom_id res chain seq x y z
N MET A 1 18.61 22.89 8.92
CA MET A 1 18.36 22.99 7.46
C MET A 1 18.31 21.65 6.71
N ARG A 2 19.03 20.59 7.14
CA ARG A 2 19.03 19.26 6.47
C ARG A 2 17.71 18.46 6.55
N PHE A 3 16.91 18.66 7.60
CA PHE A 3 15.59 18.01 7.76
C PHE A 3 14.56 18.50 6.72
N CYS A 4 14.70 19.74 6.24
CA CYS A 4 13.82 20.32 5.22
C CYS A 4 14.13 19.76 3.81
N ALA A 5 15.40 19.47 3.52
CA ALA A 5 15.80 18.86 2.24
C ALA A 5 15.33 17.39 2.13
N MET A 6 15.40 16.65 3.23
CA MET A 6 14.92 15.26 3.29
C MET A 6 13.40 15.18 3.15
N SER A 7 12.66 16.10 3.76
CA SER A 7 11.20 16.23 3.56
C SER A 7 10.83 16.60 2.11
N ARG A 8 11.60 17.47 1.44
CA ARG A 8 11.37 17.83 0.02
C ARG A 8 11.63 16.67 -0.93
N ILE A 9 12.74 15.95 -0.76
CA ILE A 9 13.06 14.76 -1.58
C ILE A 9 11.97 13.69 -1.38
N PHE A 10 11.53 13.51 -0.14
CA PHE A 10 10.50 12.57 0.22
C PHE A 10 9.12 12.92 -0.40
N PHE A 11 8.74 14.21 -0.40
CA PHE A 11 7.53 14.70 -1.06
C PHE A 11 7.60 14.56 -2.58
N THR A 12 8.78 14.78 -3.19
CA THR A 12 8.99 14.58 -4.63
C THR A 12 8.89 13.10 -5.02
N VAL A 13 9.42 12.19 -4.21
CA VAL A 13 9.31 10.74 -4.45
C VAL A 13 7.86 10.26 -4.30
N ILE A 14 7.13 10.75 -3.29
CA ILE A 14 5.69 10.45 -3.14
C ILE A 14 4.87 11.00 -4.31
N MET A 15 5.14 12.23 -4.74
CA MET A 15 4.43 12.82 -5.88
C MET A 15 4.75 12.08 -7.19
N ALA A 16 5.99 11.64 -7.40
CA ALA A 16 6.38 10.83 -8.55
C ALA A 16 5.68 9.45 -8.53
N LEU A 17 5.60 8.79 -7.37
CA LEU A 17 4.89 7.52 -7.21
C LEU A 17 3.38 7.68 -7.44
N MET A 18 2.78 8.78 -6.99
CA MET A 18 1.36 9.09 -7.25
C MET A 18 1.09 9.42 -8.73
N CYS A 19 1.99 10.14 -9.40
CA CYS A 19 1.90 10.41 -10.84
C CYS A 19 1.95 9.11 -11.65
N VAL A 20 2.89 8.21 -11.33
CA VAL A 20 3.00 6.90 -11.99
C VAL A 20 1.74 6.07 -11.77
N TYR A 21 1.22 6.05 -10.53
CA TYR A 21 -0.02 5.32 -10.22
C TYR A 21 -1.23 5.85 -11.01
N HIS A 22 -1.35 7.18 -11.18
CA HIS A 22 -2.44 7.80 -11.93
C HIS A 22 -2.35 7.53 -13.44
N ILE A 23 -1.13 7.49 -14.00
CA ILE A 23 -0.90 7.15 -15.41
C ILE A 23 -1.27 5.69 -15.68
N THR A 24 -0.88 4.78 -14.79
CA THR A 24 -1.24 3.35 -14.94
C THR A 24 -2.73 3.09 -14.77
N ALA A 25 -3.41 3.81 -13.86
CA ALA A 25 -4.85 3.65 -13.62
C ALA A 25 -5.72 4.14 -14.80
N SER A 26 -5.28 5.16 -15.54
CA SER A 26 -6.00 5.67 -16.72
C SER A 26 -6.01 4.68 -17.89
N SER A 27 -4.91 3.93 -18.08
CA SER A 27 -4.80 2.94 -19.15
C SER A 27 -5.70 1.71 -18.97
N ALA A 28 -6.04 1.35 -17.74
CA ALA A 28 -6.89 0.19 -17.43
C ALA A 28 -8.39 0.43 -17.75
N PHE A 29 -8.85 1.68 -17.75
CA PHE A 29 -10.25 2.01 -18.05
C PHE A 29 -10.54 2.10 -19.55
N ALA A 30 -9.53 2.33 -20.39
CA ALA A 30 -9.69 2.48 -21.84
C ALA A 30 -9.86 1.14 -22.60
N GLN A 31 -9.36 0.03 -22.05
CA GLN A 31 -9.43 -1.29 -22.70
C GLN A 31 -10.79 -2.01 -22.54
N GLY A 32 -11.69 -1.51 -21.68
CA GLY A 32 -13.02 -2.10 -21.49
C GLY A 32 -14.03 -1.83 -22.60
N GLU A 33 -13.88 -0.72 -23.35
CA GLU A 33 -14.89 -0.27 -24.32
C GLU A 33 -14.63 -0.77 -25.75
N ALA A 34 -13.38 -1.06 -26.10
CA ALA A 34 -12.99 -1.44 -27.47
C ALA A 34 -13.39 -2.88 -27.87
N ALA A 35 -13.72 -3.74 -26.91
CA ALA A 35 -14.05 -5.15 -27.18
C ALA A 35 -15.54 -5.39 -27.51
N ALA A 36 -16.43 -4.41 -27.31
CA ALA A 36 -17.88 -4.61 -27.42
C ALA A 36 -18.49 -4.22 -28.78
N ASN A 37 -17.75 -3.58 -29.69
CA ASN A 37 -18.31 -3.09 -30.95
C ASN A 37 -17.44 -3.43 -32.18
N SER A 38 -17.44 -4.71 -32.57
CA SER A 38 -16.96 -5.11 -33.90
C SER A 38 -17.92 -6.14 -34.51
N LYS A 39 -18.97 -5.63 -35.16
CA LYS A 39 -19.78 -6.40 -36.13
C LYS A 39 -19.13 -6.27 -37.52
N PRO A 40 -19.07 -7.33 -38.34
CA PRO A 40 -18.36 -7.29 -39.61
C PRO A 40 -19.27 -6.83 -40.76
N ALA A 41 -18.82 -5.91 -41.61
CA ALA A 41 -19.50 -5.57 -42.85
C ALA A 41 -18.52 -5.21 -43.98
N ARG A 42 -18.45 -6.14 -44.95
CA ARG A 42 -18.30 -6.02 -46.42
C ARG A 42 -17.54 -4.83 -47.05
N THR A 43 -16.49 -5.23 -47.77
CA THR A 43 -16.22 -4.99 -49.22
C THR A 43 -16.55 -3.62 -49.84
N ALA A 44 -15.51 -2.89 -50.26
CA ALA A 44 -15.49 -2.17 -51.55
C ALA A 44 -14.05 -1.84 -51.99
N VAL A 45 -13.82 -1.97 -53.29
CA VAL A 45 -12.57 -1.87 -54.07
C VAL A 45 -12.44 -0.47 -54.70
N LYS A 46 -11.22 -0.14 -55.18
CA LYS A 46 -10.87 0.69 -56.38
C LYS A 46 -10.08 1.97 -56.03
N THR A 47 -8.74 2.02 -56.19
CA THR A 47 -7.90 2.25 -57.40
C THR A 47 -7.62 3.74 -57.70
N GLN A 48 -6.32 4.09 -57.56
CA GLN A 48 -5.47 4.97 -58.38
C GLN A 48 -5.50 6.52 -58.33
N THR A 49 -4.29 7.04 -58.12
CA THR A 49 -3.57 8.04 -58.96
C THR A 49 -3.80 9.55 -58.72
N GLY A 50 -2.73 10.22 -58.26
CA GLY A 50 -2.07 11.29 -59.03
C GLY A 50 -2.25 12.76 -58.62
N ALA A 51 -1.17 13.31 -58.04
CA ALA A 51 -0.65 14.69 -58.14
C ALA A 51 -1.42 15.88 -57.53
N GLY A 52 -0.79 16.51 -56.53
CA GLY A 52 -1.14 17.83 -56.01
C GLY A 52 -0.34 18.21 -54.77
N SER A 53 0.74 18.96 -54.97
CA SER A 53 1.62 19.67 -54.03
C SER A 53 1.11 19.93 -52.60
N GLN A 54 1.90 19.52 -51.59
CA GLN A 54 2.20 20.36 -50.42
C GLN A 54 3.36 19.79 -49.59
N GLN A 55 4.42 20.59 -49.49
CA GLN A 55 5.49 20.48 -48.51
C GLN A 55 4.92 20.79 -47.12
N PRO A 56 5.24 20.01 -46.07
CA PRO A 56 5.32 20.56 -44.73
C PRO A 56 6.75 20.50 -44.19
N ALA A 57 7.04 21.49 -43.35
CA ALA A 57 8.31 21.83 -42.75
C ALA A 57 9.06 20.64 -42.13
N ALA A 58 10.39 20.68 -42.26
CA ALA A 58 11.31 19.80 -41.56
C ALA A 58 11.18 20.02 -40.04
N GLU A 59 10.48 19.11 -39.36
CA GLU A 59 10.57 18.97 -37.92
C GLU A 59 11.93 18.35 -37.59
N ALA A 60 12.72 19.04 -36.77
CA ALA A 60 13.97 18.51 -36.23
C ALA A 60 13.67 17.19 -35.48
N PRO A 61 14.46 16.13 -35.68
CA PRO A 61 14.19 14.85 -35.04
C PRO A 61 14.36 14.98 -33.52
N VAL A 62 13.23 15.00 -32.81
CA VAL A 62 13.21 14.83 -31.35
C VAL A 62 13.69 13.40 -31.08
N GLN A 63 14.93 13.29 -30.60
CA GLN A 63 15.50 12.02 -30.14
C GLN A 63 14.84 11.66 -28.80
N VAL A 64 13.68 11.04 -28.86
CA VAL A 64 13.11 10.34 -27.71
C VAL A 64 13.93 9.06 -27.48
N PRO A 65 14.41 8.81 -26.26
CA PRO A 65 15.02 7.54 -25.91
C PRO A 65 14.02 6.42 -26.15
N LYS A 66 14.27 5.60 -27.17
CA LYS A 66 13.45 4.42 -27.48
C LYS A 66 13.93 3.25 -26.63
N ILE A 67 13.20 2.96 -25.55
CA ILE A 67 13.38 1.68 -24.84
C ILE A 67 12.69 0.60 -25.69
N ASN A 68 13.44 -0.01 -26.61
CA ASN A 68 12.95 -1.13 -27.40
C ASN A 68 13.09 -2.42 -26.59
N PHE A 69 11.98 -2.96 -26.09
CA PHE A 69 11.92 -4.33 -25.58
C PHE A 69 11.82 -5.28 -26.77
N GLY A 70 12.98 -5.63 -27.35
CA GLY A 70 13.08 -6.64 -28.41
C GLY A 70 13.71 -7.92 -27.86
N ILE A 71 13.01 -9.05 -27.97
CA ILE A 71 13.63 -10.36 -27.76
C ILE A 71 14.33 -10.71 -29.07
N THR A 72 15.61 -10.37 -29.18
CA THR A 72 16.44 -10.82 -30.30
C THR A 72 16.85 -12.27 -30.00
N PRO A 73 16.52 -13.26 -30.85
CA PRO A 73 17.03 -14.61 -30.67
C PRO A 73 18.54 -14.60 -30.94
N THR A 74 19.34 -14.62 -29.87
CA THR A 74 20.79 -14.77 -29.94
C THR A 74 21.16 -16.16 -29.43
N ASN A 75 22.15 -16.80 -30.07
CA ASN A 75 22.64 -18.13 -29.69
C ASN A 75 23.72 -18.06 -28.58
N ASN A 76 23.92 -16.89 -27.96
CA ASN A 76 24.90 -16.70 -26.90
C ASN A 76 24.20 -16.85 -25.53
N PRO A 77 24.61 -17.80 -24.68
CA PRO A 77 24.04 -18.00 -23.34
C PRO A 77 24.13 -16.77 -22.42
N GLU A 78 25.06 -15.85 -22.69
CA GLU A 78 25.27 -14.61 -21.92
C GLU A 78 24.15 -13.58 -22.14
N ASP A 79 23.59 -13.44 -23.34
CA ASP A 79 22.52 -12.47 -23.62
C ASP A 79 21.18 -12.90 -22.98
N ILE A 80 20.93 -14.22 -22.93
CA ILE A 80 19.77 -14.81 -22.25
C ILE A 80 19.85 -14.52 -20.73
N SER A 81 21.05 -14.49 -20.16
CA SER A 81 21.25 -14.20 -18.73
C SER A 81 20.92 -12.74 -18.37
N VAL A 82 21.24 -11.78 -19.23
CA VAL A 82 20.96 -10.35 -19.01
C VAL A 82 19.45 -10.07 -19.12
N ALA A 83 18.78 -10.64 -20.12
CA ALA A 83 17.34 -10.50 -20.26
C ALA A 83 16.59 -11.09 -19.05
N LEU A 84 17.01 -12.26 -18.58
CA LEU A 84 16.43 -12.90 -17.39
C LEU A 84 16.71 -12.08 -16.11
N GLN A 85 17.91 -11.51 -15.97
CA GLN A 85 18.27 -10.65 -14.85
C GLN A 85 17.40 -9.37 -14.80
N ILE A 86 17.11 -8.75 -15.95
CA ILE A 86 16.22 -7.58 -16.03
C ILE A 86 14.80 -7.97 -15.63
N ILE A 87 14.29 -9.13 -16.09
CA ILE A 87 12.95 -9.60 -15.71
C ILE A 87 12.86 -9.82 -14.19
N ILE A 88 13.85 -10.46 -13.58
CA ILE A 88 13.89 -10.67 -12.13
C ILE A 88 13.96 -9.33 -11.40
N LEU A 89 14.80 -8.39 -11.86
CA LEU A 89 14.93 -7.07 -11.26
C LEU A 89 13.60 -6.29 -11.31
N LEU A 90 12.92 -6.29 -12.45
CA LEU A 90 11.62 -5.64 -12.61
C LEU A 90 10.56 -6.28 -11.71
N THR A 91 10.59 -7.61 -11.56
CA THR A 91 9.68 -8.35 -10.68
C THR A 91 9.90 -8.00 -9.21
N VAL A 92 11.16 -7.92 -8.77
CA VAL A 92 11.49 -7.50 -7.40
C VAL A 92 11.09 -6.04 -7.18
N LEU A 93 11.31 -5.17 -8.17
CA LEU A 93 11.00 -3.74 -8.07
C LEU A 93 9.49 -3.48 -7.97
N THR A 94 8.64 -4.27 -8.63
CA THR A 94 7.18 -4.14 -8.52
C THR A 94 6.64 -4.65 -7.19
N LEU A 95 7.26 -5.68 -6.61
CA LEU A 95 6.80 -6.28 -5.36
C LEU A 95 7.35 -5.56 -4.11
N ALA A 96 8.51 -4.91 -4.23
CA ALA A 96 9.20 -4.25 -3.12
C ALA A 96 8.34 -3.21 -2.37
N PRO A 97 7.56 -2.32 -3.01
CA PRO A 97 6.74 -1.34 -2.30
C PRO A 97 5.68 -1.99 -1.41
N SER A 98 5.03 -3.04 -1.89
CA SER A 98 3.99 -3.76 -1.15
C SER A 98 4.57 -4.47 0.08
N ILE A 99 5.71 -5.15 -0.07
CA ILE A 99 6.39 -5.84 1.03
C ILE A 99 6.86 -4.83 2.07
N LEU A 100 7.44 -3.71 1.64
CA LEU A 100 7.89 -2.65 2.53
C LEU A 100 6.74 -2.15 3.40
N VAL A 101 5.60 -1.84 2.80
CA VAL A 101 4.43 -1.37 3.51
C VAL A 101 3.92 -2.42 4.52
N MET A 102 3.87 -3.70 4.15
CA MET A 102 3.44 -4.78 5.04
C MET A 102 4.40 -5.02 6.22
N ALA A 103 5.69 -4.75 6.04
CA ALA A 103 6.71 -4.88 7.08
C ALA A 103 6.76 -3.68 8.06
N THR A 104 5.84 -2.73 7.96
CA THR A 104 5.74 -1.56 8.85
C THR A 104 4.42 -1.54 9.64
N SER A 105 4.19 -0.48 10.42
CA SER A 105 2.94 -0.21 11.14
C SER A 105 1.72 0.06 10.24
N PHE A 106 1.90 0.18 8.91
CA PHE A 106 0.83 0.56 8.00
C PHE A 106 -0.36 -0.41 8.05
N THR A 107 -0.11 -1.71 8.11
CA THR A 107 -1.13 -2.76 8.07
C THR A 107 -2.19 -2.57 9.16
N ARG A 108 -1.77 -2.34 10.41
CA ARG A 108 -2.71 -2.12 11.52
C ARG A 108 -3.49 -0.82 11.37
N ILE A 109 -2.81 0.27 10.98
CA ILE A 109 -3.43 1.59 10.82
C ILE A 109 -4.51 1.59 9.72
N VAL A 110 -4.20 1.04 8.54
CA VAL A 110 -5.14 1.05 7.40
C VAL A 110 -6.38 0.19 7.67
N ILE A 111 -6.22 -0.95 8.35
CA ILE A 111 -7.34 -1.83 8.71
C ILE A 111 -8.26 -1.14 9.71
N VAL A 112 -7.72 -0.58 10.80
CA VAL A 112 -8.52 0.11 11.83
C VAL A 112 -9.27 1.31 11.23
N LEU A 113 -8.61 2.17 10.45
CA LEU A 113 -9.28 3.30 9.80
C LEU A 113 -10.36 2.84 8.80
N SER A 114 -10.15 1.71 8.13
CA SER A 114 -11.17 1.10 7.26
C SER A 114 -12.37 0.57 8.05
N PHE A 115 -12.15 0.04 9.25
CA PHE A 115 -13.23 -0.35 10.18
C PHE A 115 -14.06 0.85 10.62
N VAL A 116 -13.41 1.97 10.97
CA VAL A 116 -14.09 3.23 11.34
C VAL A 116 -15.02 3.69 10.21
N ARG A 117 -14.53 3.72 8.97
CA ARG A 117 -15.34 4.10 7.80
C ARG A 117 -16.58 3.21 7.68
N ARG A 118 -16.41 1.89 7.82
CA ARG A 118 -17.51 0.93 7.72
C ARG A 118 -18.50 1.08 8.89
N ALA A 119 -18.00 1.34 10.10
CA ALA A 119 -18.82 1.51 11.29
C ALA A 119 -19.74 2.73 11.20
N LEU A 120 -19.23 3.82 10.63
CA LEU A 120 -20.01 5.03 10.36
C LEU A 120 -21.07 4.84 9.26
N ALA A 121 -21.08 3.72 8.54
CA ALA A 121 -22.04 3.41 7.46
C ALA A 121 -22.11 4.47 6.34
N THR A 122 -21.05 5.24 6.14
CA THR A 122 -20.96 6.24 5.08
C THR A 122 -20.63 5.57 3.75
N GLN A 123 -21.40 5.85 2.70
CA GLN A 123 -21.23 5.12 1.44
C GLN A 123 -19.93 5.44 0.70
N GLN A 124 -19.36 6.65 0.87
CA GLN A 124 -18.16 7.06 0.10
C GLN A 124 -17.23 8.05 0.82
N LEU A 125 -17.58 8.52 2.03
CA LEU A 125 -16.81 9.52 2.77
C LEU A 125 -16.29 8.95 4.10
N PRO A 126 -14.98 8.98 4.41
CA PRO A 126 -13.87 9.44 3.56
C PRO A 126 -13.50 8.45 2.45
N SER A 127 -13.03 8.99 1.31
CA SER A 127 -12.54 8.20 0.17
C SER A 127 -11.42 7.25 0.60
N ASN A 128 -11.33 6.09 -0.05
CA ASN A 128 -10.27 5.10 0.19
C ASN A 128 -8.86 5.72 0.06
N GLN A 129 -8.70 6.67 -0.85
CA GLN A 129 -7.44 7.38 -1.05
C GLN A 129 -7.04 8.21 0.17
N ILE A 130 -8.01 8.84 0.86
CA ILE A 130 -7.76 9.62 2.06
C ILE A 130 -7.34 8.71 3.22
N ILE A 131 -7.99 7.55 3.38
CA ILE A 131 -7.62 6.57 4.41
C ILE A 131 -6.20 6.07 4.18
N ILE A 132 -5.85 5.70 2.95
CA ILE A 132 -4.49 5.24 2.61
C ILE A 132 -3.47 6.37 2.83
N GLY A 133 -3.78 7.60 2.39
CA GLY A 133 -2.91 8.76 2.59
C GLY A 133 -2.66 9.06 4.07
N LEU A 134 -3.71 9.07 4.89
CA LEU A 134 -3.60 9.25 6.35
C LEU A 134 -2.80 8.11 6.99
N SER A 135 -3.02 6.87 6.53
CA SER A 135 -2.30 5.69 7.02
C SER A 135 -0.81 5.78 6.74
N LEU A 136 -0.41 6.25 5.55
CA LEU A 136 0.99 6.46 5.22
C LEU A 136 1.62 7.55 6.10
N ILE A 137 0.95 8.70 6.27
CA ILE A 137 1.46 9.79 7.11
C ILE A 137 1.65 9.34 8.56
N LEU A 138 0.66 8.63 9.12
CA LEU A 138 0.75 8.06 10.47
C LEU A 138 1.84 6.99 10.58
N THR A 139 2.06 6.21 9.51
CA THR A 139 3.17 5.23 9.46
C THR A 139 4.51 5.93 9.57
N PHE A 140 4.74 7.03 8.83
CA PHE A 140 5.98 7.81 8.96
C PHE A 140 6.14 8.38 10.37
N PHE A 141 5.06 8.86 10.97
CA PHE A 141 5.08 9.37 12.34
C PHE A 141 5.48 8.29 13.34
N VAL A 142 4.83 7.13 13.31
CA VAL A 142 5.11 5.99 14.23
C VAL A 142 6.49 5.37 13.98
N MET A 143 6.92 5.28 12.73
CA MET A 143 8.19 4.66 12.33
C MET A 143 9.40 5.60 12.39
N THR A 144 9.22 6.86 12.78
CA THR A 144 10.31 7.84 12.92
C THR A 144 11.54 7.30 13.68
N PRO A 145 11.42 6.65 14.87
CA PRO A 145 12.60 6.12 15.57
C PRO A 145 13.30 4.99 14.80
N THR A 146 12.55 4.11 14.14
CA THR A 146 13.08 3.01 13.33
C THR A 146 13.85 3.55 12.11
N PHE A 147 13.27 4.52 11.40
CA PHE A 147 13.95 5.17 10.27
C PHE A 147 15.17 5.97 10.69
N ALA A 148 15.13 6.63 11.86
CA ALA A 148 16.29 7.31 12.41
C ALA A 148 17.45 6.35 12.69
N LYS A 149 17.16 5.19 13.28
CA LYS A 149 18.15 4.13 13.55
C LYS A 149 18.73 3.55 12.25
N ILE A 150 17.90 3.22 11.27
CA ILE A 150 18.35 2.74 9.95
C ILE A 150 19.27 3.79 9.28
N ASN A 151 18.89 5.07 9.35
CA ASN A 151 19.69 6.13 8.76
C ASN A 151 21.06 6.27 9.44
N ALA A 152 21.10 6.24 10.77
CA ALA A 152 22.33 6.37 11.55
C ALA A 152 23.26 5.15 11.41
N ASP A 153 22.71 3.93 11.51
CA ASP A 153 23.50 2.69 11.62
C ASP A 153 23.87 2.09 10.26
N SER A 154 23.09 2.38 9.21
CA SER A 154 23.21 1.75 7.89
C SER A 154 23.39 2.73 6.73
N LEU A 155 22.53 3.75 6.60
CA LEU A 155 22.59 4.64 5.42
C LEU A 155 23.78 5.62 5.45
N GLN A 156 24.02 6.30 6.59
CA GLN A 156 25.15 7.24 6.70
C GLN A 156 26.51 6.53 6.51
N PRO A 157 26.80 5.38 7.17
CA PRO A 157 28.06 4.68 6.96
C PRO A 157 28.21 4.12 5.53
N TYR A 158 27.10 3.72 4.89
CA TYR A 158 27.13 3.30 3.48
C TYR A 158 27.50 4.43 2.54
N PHE A 159 26.92 5.63 2.72
CA PHE A 159 27.27 6.80 1.91
C PHE A 159 28.69 7.30 2.16
N ASN A 160 29.19 7.16 3.39
CA ASN A 160 30.57 7.46 3.76
C ASN A 160 31.57 6.39 3.31
N ARG A 161 31.09 5.27 2.74
CA ARG A 161 31.87 4.08 2.33
C ARG A 161 32.59 3.36 3.49
N ASP A 162 32.08 3.52 4.71
CA ASP A 162 32.57 2.82 5.90
C ASP A 162 32.11 1.35 5.93
N ILE A 163 30.99 1.03 5.26
CA ILE A 163 30.42 -0.31 5.18
C ILE A 163 30.07 -0.71 3.74
N THR A 164 30.07 -2.01 3.47
CA THR A 164 29.63 -2.55 2.19
C THR A 164 28.10 -2.55 2.07
N GLN A 165 27.58 -2.68 0.85
CA GLN A 165 26.14 -2.78 0.61
C GLN A 165 25.49 -3.96 1.35
N MET A 166 26.18 -5.11 1.40
CA MET A 166 25.68 -6.30 2.10
C MET A 166 25.57 -6.09 3.61
N GLU A 167 26.58 -5.42 4.19
CA GLU A 167 26.57 -5.07 5.61
C GLU A 167 25.46 -4.05 5.94
N ALA A 168 25.26 -3.05 5.08
CA ALA A 168 24.17 -2.08 5.23
C ALA A 168 22.78 -2.75 5.20
N ILE A 169 22.59 -3.72 4.32
CA ILE A 169 21.35 -4.51 4.24
C ILE A 169 21.18 -5.36 5.51
N SER A 170 22.24 -6.01 5.99
CA SER A 170 22.19 -6.82 7.23
C SER A 170 21.75 -5.99 8.42
N ARG A 171 22.41 -4.85 8.68
CA ARG A 171 22.08 -3.93 9.78
C ARG A 171 20.67 -3.34 9.68
N THR A 172 20.23 -3.03 8.46
CA THR A 172 18.86 -2.56 8.20
C THR A 172 17.85 -3.67 8.54
N SER A 173 18.13 -4.91 8.12
CA SER A 173 17.27 -6.06 8.37
C SER A 173 17.16 -6.39 9.86
N GLU A 174 18.24 -6.22 10.63
CA GLU A 174 18.24 -6.38 12.09
C GLU A 174 17.36 -5.34 12.77
N THR A 175 17.50 -4.06 12.41
CA THR A 175 16.67 -2.98 12.97
C THR A 175 15.19 -3.18 12.68
N LEU A 176 14.85 -3.60 11.46
CA LEU A 176 13.47 -3.90 11.07
C LEU A 176 12.94 -5.15 11.79
N ARG A 177 13.79 -6.17 11.97
CA ARG A 177 13.45 -7.37 12.75
C ARG A 177 13.17 -7.02 14.20
N ASP A 178 13.98 -6.19 14.84
CA ASP A 178 13.79 -5.75 16.22
C ASP A 178 12.45 -5.03 16.39
N PHE A 179 12.11 -4.14 15.44
CA PHE A 179 10.80 -3.48 15.41
C PHE A 179 9.65 -4.49 15.34
N MET A 180 9.70 -5.45 14.40
CA MET A 180 8.67 -6.46 14.26
C MET A 180 8.55 -7.36 15.48
N LEU A 181 9.67 -7.80 16.07
CA LEU A 181 9.68 -8.63 17.28
C LEU A 181 9.08 -7.90 18.48
N LYS A 182 9.26 -6.58 18.61
CA LYS A 182 8.61 -5.78 19.66
C LYS A 182 7.09 -5.79 19.54
N GLN A 183 6.57 -5.82 18.31
CA GLN A 183 5.13 -5.72 18.02
C GLN A 183 4.43 -7.08 17.86
N THR A 184 5.20 -8.16 17.65
CA THR A 184 4.65 -9.50 17.44
C THR A 184 4.29 -10.15 18.78
N GLN A 185 3.05 -10.62 18.91
CA GLN A 185 2.62 -11.40 20.07
C GLN A 185 3.41 -12.72 20.18
N GLU A 186 3.74 -13.12 21.40
CA GLU A 186 4.50 -14.35 21.66
C GLU A 186 3.78 -15.60 21.16
N SER A 187 2.44 -15.63 21.29
CA SER A 187 1.61 -16.72 20.78
C SER A 187 1.80 -16.91 19.27
N ASP A 188 1.81 -15.81 18.53
CA ASP A 188 1.81 -15.80 17.07
C ASP A 188 3.22 -16.13 16.55
N LEU A 189 4.26 -15.59 17.20
CA LEU A 189 5.64 -15.97 16.92
C LEU A 189 5.88 -17.46 17.20
N SER A 190 5.37 -17.98 18.32
CA SER A 190 5.53 -19.40 18.69
C SER A 190 4.83 -20.34 17.70
N LEU A 191 3.71 -19.91 17.12
CA LEU A 191 3.00 -20.67 16.09
C LEU A 191 3.89 -20.87 14.86
N PHE A 192 4.49 -19.79 14.33
CA PHE A 192 5.35 -19.88 13.16
C PHE A 192 6.66 -20.62 13.43
N ILE A 193 7.23 -20.52 14.64
CA ILE A 193 8.39 -21.34 15.05
C ILE A 193 8.03 -22.84 15.03
N LYS A 194 6.85 -23.21 15.56
CA LYS A 194 6.38 -24.61 15.53
C LYS A 194 6.13 -25.11 14.12
N LEU A 195 5.56 -24.27 13.24
CA LEU A 195 5.31 -24.60 11.84
C LEU A 195 6.59 -24.78 11.02
N ALA A 196 7.64 -24.02 11.35
CA ALA A 196 8.95 -24.10 10.70
C ALA A 196 9.76 -25.36 11.08
N ARG A 197 9.20 -26.24 11.93
CA ARG A 197 9.72 -27.56 12.31
C ARG A 197 11.16 -27.65 12.85
N ASP A 198 11.95 -26.59 12.99
CA ASP A 198 13.29 -26.74 13.55
C ASP A 198 13.96 -25.50 14.18
N LYS A 199 14.69 -25.80 15.26
CA LYS A 199 15.48 -24.99 16.21
C LYS A 199 14.70 -24.26 17.31
N LYS A 200 14.99 -24.64 18.56
CA LYS A 200 14.75 -23.80 19.73
C LYS A 200 15.69 -22.60 19.62
N PHE A 201 15.13 -21.41 19.44
CA PHE A 201 15.87 -20.17 19.57
C PHE A 201 15.89 -19.80 21.05
N GLU A 202 17.07 -19.62 21.64
CA GLU A 202 17.18 -19.19 23.04
C GLU A 202 16.75 -17.73 23.20
N LYS A 203 16.93 -16.93 22.14
CA LYS A 203 16.57 -15.51 22.10
C LYS A 203 15.64 -15.21 20.93
N LYS A 204 14.64 -14.36 21.17
CA LYS A 204 13.73 -13.84 20.11
C LYS A 204 14.48 -13.17 18.96
N SER A 205 15.62 -12.54 19.25
CA SER A 205 16.46 -11.85 18.27
C SER A 205 17.17 -12.78 17.28
N GLU A 206 17.23 -14.09 17.53
CA GLU A 206 17.89 -15.05 16.63
C GLU A 206 16.93 -15.60 15.57
N VAL A 207 15.63 -15.31 15.69
CA VAL A 207 14.62 -15.82 14.77
C VAL A 207 14.83 -15.22 13.37
N PRO A 208 14.91 -16.06 12.31
CA PRO A 208 15.06 -15.58 10.95
C PRO A 208 13.89 -14.70 10.46
N PHE A 209 14.20 -13.75 9.57
CA PHE A 209 13.24 -12.80 9.02
C PHE A 209 12.04 -13.46 8.32
N TYR A 210 12.24 -14.61 7.67
CA TYR A 210 11.18 -15.36 7.00
C TYR A 210 10.15 -15.98 7.96
N ILE A 211 10.48 -16.12 9.26
CA ILE A 211 9.56 -16.55 10.32
C ILE A 211 8.93 -15.32 10.98
N VAL A 212 9.73 -14.29 11.27
CA VAL A 212 9.27 -13.07 11.96
C VAL A 212 8.26 -12.31 11.11
N MET A 213 8.50 -12.14 9.80
CA MET A 213 7.62 -11.36 8.93
C MET A 213 6.16 -11.89 8.90
N PRO A 214 5.90 -13.18 8.58
CA PRO A 214 4.52 -13.66 8.56
C PRO A 214 3.87 -13.68 9.95
N ALA A 215 4.66 -13.93 11.02
CA ALA A 215 4.18 -13.84 12.39
C ALA A 215 3.76 -12.41 12.77
N PHE A 216 4.56 -11.43 12.39
CA PHE A 216 4.27 -10.01 12.59
C PHE A 216 2.99 -9.61 11.85
N ILE A 217 2.86 -9.93 10.56
CA ILE A 217 1.67 -9.61 9.77
C ILE A 217 0.41 -10.20 10.42
N LEU A 218 0.47 -11.46 10.87
CA LEU A 218 -0.65 -12.10 11.56
C LEU A 218 -1.01 -11.36 12.87
N SER A 219 -0.01 -11.03 13.69
CA SER A 219 -0.21 -10.31 14.95
C SER A 219 -0.80 -8.91 14.72
N GLU A 220 -0.28 -8.16 13.75
CA GLU A 220 -0.81 -6.84 13.38
C GLU A 220 -2.26 -6.92 12.91
N MET A 221 -2.58 -7.91 12.07
CA MET A 221 -3.95 -8.13 11.60
C MET A 221 -4.87 -8.44 12.78
N LYS A 222 -4.51 -9.37 13.66
CA LYS A 222 -5.31 -9.72 14.84
C LYS A 222 -5.60 -8.49 15.70
N ILE A 223 -4.57 -7.73 16.06
CA ILE A 223 -4.68 -6.50 16.86
C ILE A 223 -5.56 -5.46 16.15
N ALA A 224 -5.40 -5.29 14.83
CA ALA A 224 -6.20 -4.35 14.05
C ALA A 224 -7.68 -4.72 13.99
N PHE A 225 -7.99 -6.01 13.87
CA PHE A 225 -9.36 -6.52 13.89
C PHE A 225 -9.99 -6.38 15.29
N GLU A 226 -9.23 -6.66 16.36
CA GLU A 226 -9.69 -6.45 17.74
C GLU A 226 -10.03 -4.98 18.01
N MET A 227 -9.13 -4.05 17.65
CA MET A 227 -9.41 -2.62 17.73
C MET A 227 -10.60 -2.19 16.86
N GLY A 228 -10.65 -2.70 15.63
CA GLY A 228 -11.75 -2.44 14.70
C GLY A 228 -13.10 -2.88 15.27
N LEU A 229 -13.16 -4.04 15.93
CA LEU A 229 -14.36 -4.56 16.57
C LEU A 229 -14.81 -3.70 17.76
N ILE A 230 -13.87 -3.30 18.62
CA ILE A 230 -14.17 -2.42 19.77
C ILE A 230 -14.76 -1.09 19.29
N ILE A 231 -14.18 -0.51 18.23
CA ILE A 231 -14.69 0.72 17.60
C ILE A 231 -16.08 0.48 16.99
N PHE A 232 -16.34 -0.69 16.42
CA PHE A 232 -17.60 -0.99 15.75
C PHE A 232 -18.77 -1.16 16.73
N LEU A 233 -18.50 -1.65 17.93
CA LEU A 233 -19.51 -2.00 18.94
C LEU A 233 -20.51 -0.88 19.29
N PRO A 234 -20.10 0.36 19.64
CA PRO A 234 -21.04 1.43 19.95
C PRO A 234 -21.97 1.79 18.77
N PHE A 235 -21.46 1.73 17.53
CA PHE A 235 -22.27 2.01 16.34
C PHE A 235 -23.27 0.91 16.03
N LEU A 236 -22.91 -0.34 16.31
CA LEU A 236 -23.82 -1.48 16.21
C LEU A 236 -25.00 -1.33 17.17
N VAL A 237 -24.74 -0.91 18.41
CA VAL A 237 -25.80 -0.64 19.40
C VAL A 237 -26.77 0.42 18.89
N ILE A 238 -26.27 1.51 18.30
CA ILE A 238 -27.11 2.55 17.69
C ILE A 238 -27.99 1.98 16.58
N ASP A 239 -27.42 1.15 15.68
CA ASP A 239 -28.20 0.53 14.61
C ASP A 239 -29.32 -0.36 15.14
N MET A 240 -29.04 -1.18 16.15
CA MET A 240 -30.05 -2.05 16.76
C MET A 240 -31.16 -1.26 17.46
N VAL A 241 -30.80 -0.18 18.17
CA VAL A 241 -31.79 0.69 18.81
C VAL A 241 -32.67 1.38 17.77
N VAL A 242 -32.08 2.02 16.75
CA VAL A 242 -32.84 2.72 15.70
C VAL A 242 -33.73 1.76 14.91
N ALA A 243 -33.25 0.56 14.60
CA ALA A 243 -34.04 -0.46 13.93
C ALA A 243 -35.26 -0.89 14.77
N SER A 244 -35.09 -1.08 16.08
CA SER A 244 -36.21 -1.46 16.97
C SER A 244 -37.28 -0.36 17.06
N VAL A 245 -36.87 0.91 17.06
CA VAL A 245 -37.78 2.07 17.08
C VAL A 245 -38.52 2.19 15.74
N LEU A 246 -37.82 2.06 14.60
CA LEU A 246 -38.44 2.13 13.27
C LEU A 246 -39.44 1.00 13.03
N MET A 247 -39.09 -0.21 13.47
CA MET A 247 -39.98 -1.36 13.41
C MET A 247 -41.24 -1.15 14.26
N SER A 248 -41.10 -0.50 15.42
CA SER A 248 -42.23 -0.12 16.28
C SER A 248 -43.14 0.94 15.67
N MET A 249 -42.61 1.81 14.79
CA MET A 249 -43.40 2.78 14.02
C MET A 249 -44.09 2.17 12.78
N GLY A 250 -43.82 0.90 12.44
CA GLY A 250 -44.40 0.22 11.28
C GLY A 250 -43.71 0.54 9.94
N MET A 251 -42.55 1.21 9.94
CA MET A 251 -41.81 1.52 8.71
C MET A 251 -40.84 0.39 8.33
N MET A 252 -41.35 -0.69 7.72
CA MET A 252 -40.54 -1.84 7.31
C MET A 252 -39.72 -1.63 6.01
N MET A 253 -40.10 -0.66 5.16
CA MET A 253 -39.46 -0.48 3.84
C MET A 253 -38.22 0.40 3.85
N LEU A 254 -38.00 1.19 4.90
CA LEU A 254 -36.81 2.04 5.02
C LEU A 254 -35.67 1.26 5.68
N PRO A 255 -34.50 1.14 5.03
CA PRO A 255 -33.35 0.51 5.65
C PRO A 255 -32.97 1.26 6.93
N PRO A 256 -32.95 0.61 8.12
CA PRO A 256 -32.65 1.28 9.38
C PRO A 256 -31.30 2.01 9.40
N ALA A 257 -30.33 1.51 8.62
CA ALA A 257 -29.00 2.10 8.47
C ALA A 257 -29.00 3.54 7.90
N MET A 258 -29.98 3.88 7.05
CA MET A 258 -30.08 5.23 6.49
C MET A 258 -30.50 6.25 7.54
N ILE A 259 -31.34 5.82 8.51
CA ILE A 259 -31.82 6.67 9.59
C ILE A 259 -30.81 6.74 10.73
N SER A 260 -30.06 5.67 11.00
CA SER A 260 -29.03 5.67 12.05
C SER A 260 -27.79 6.48 11.67
N LEU A 261 -27.50 6.64 10.38
CA LEU A 261 -26.34 7.38 9.86
C LEU A 261 -26.15 8.78 10.48
N PRO A 262 -27.12 9.72 10.44
CA PRO A 262 -26.95 11.04 11.03
C PRO A 262 -26.67 11.00 12.54
N PHE A 263 -27.29 10.07 13.29
CA PHE A 263 -27.04 9.90 14.72
C PHE A 263 -25.62 9.40 15.00
N LYS A 264 -25.13 8.44 14.20
CA LYS A 264 -23.75 7.95 14.32
C LYS A 264 -22.74 9.05 14.09
N ILE A 265 -22.92 9.85 13.03
CA ILE A 265 -22.02 10.96 12.70
C ILE A 265 -22.05 12.00 13.82
N LEU A 266 -23.22 12.35 14.33
CA LEU A 266 -23.36 13.31 15.43
C LEU A 266 -22.59 12.86 16.66
N ILE A 267 -22.82 11.63 17.13
CA ILE A 267 -22.13 11.09 18.32
C ILE A 267 -20.62 11.01 18.07
N PHE A 268 -20.21 10.58 16.89
CA PHE A 268 -18.80 10.47 16.54
C PHE A 268 -18.08 11.83 16.56
N VAL A 269 -18.71 12.88 16.06
CA VAL A 269 -18.15 14.24 16.08
C VAL A 269 -18.17 14.81 17.50
N LEU A 270 -19.25 14.61 18.27
CA LEU A 270 -19.35 15.07 19.66
C LEU A 270 -18.33 14.42 20.59
N ALA A 271 -17.97 13.17 20.34
CA ALA A 271 -16.95 12.44 21.09
C ALA A 271 -15.52 12.72 20.60
N ASP A 272 -15.32 13.59 19.60
CA ASP A 272 -14.04 13.79 18.93
C ASP A 272 -13.40 12.46 18.46
N GLY A 273 -14.21 11.66 17.76
CA GLY A 273 -13.87 10.27 17.45
C GLY A 273 -12.58 10.12 16.64
N TRP A 274 -12.29 11.02 15.71
CA TRP A 274 -11.04 11.01 14.94
C TRP A 274 -9.81 11.18 15.85
N HIS A 275 -9.86 12.10 16.80
CA HIS A 275 -8.78 12.28 17.77
C HIS A 275 -8.58 11.02 18.62
N LEU A 276 -9.66 10.44 19.14
CA LEU A 276 -9.60 9.21 19.95
C LEU A 276 -9.01 8.04 19.18
N ILE A 277 -9.41 7.83 17.93
CA ILE A 277 -8.90 6.74 17.09
C ILE A 277 -7.42 6.93 16.81
N ILE A 278 -6.98 8.12 16.39
CA ILE A 278 -5.58 8.38 16.07
C ILE A 278 -4.72 8.22 17.32
N LYS A 279 -5.18 8.75 18.46
CA LYS A 279 -4.49 8.60 19.75
C LYS A 279 -4.36 7.14 20.16
N SER A 280 -5.45 6.36 20.03
CA SER A 280 -5.44 4.92 20.32
C SER A 280 -4.48 4.16 19.41
N LEU A 281 -4.46 4.50 18.11
CA LEU A 281 -3.56 3.89 17.13
C LEU A 281 -2.09 4.15 17.45
N VAL A 282 -1.72 5.40 17.69
CA VAL A 282 -0.32 5.76 18.00
C VAL A 282 0.12 5.13 19.33
N SER A 283 -0.75 5.17 20.35
CA SER A 283 -0.44 4.58 21.67
C SER A 283 -0.31 3.05 21.61
N SER A 284 -0.95 2.39 20.63
CA SER A 284 -0.89 0.94 20.45
C SER A 284 0.49 0.43 19.99
N PHE A 285 1.36 1.30 19.45
CA PHE A 285 2.71 0.95 19.01
C PHE A 285 3.81 1.31 20.04
N ALA A 286 3.48 2.11 21.06
CA ALA A 286 4.41 2.55 22.09
C ALA A 286 4.79 1.38 23.02
#